data_AF-A0A2M7FD33-F1
#
_entry.id   AF-A0A2M7FD33-F1
#
_cell.length_a   1.000
_cell.length_b   1.000
_cell.length_c   1.000
_cell.angle_alpha   90.00
_cell.angle_beta   90.00
_cell.angle_gamma   90.00
#
_symmetry.space_group_name_H-M   'P 1'
#
loop_
_entity.id
_entity.type
_entity.pdbx_description
1 polymer ?
#
loop_
_entity_poly.entity_id
_entity_poly.type
_entity_poly.pdbx_seq_one_letter_code
_entity_poly.pdbx_strand_id
1 'polypeptide(L)' 'QIAGAIKEIYKVEPCKIRIVNLPAKRKAMRTKRGIGTRAARRKAYVYLNAGDTIQFA' A
#
# COMPACT_ATOMS: atom_id res chain seq x y z
N GLN A 1 10.73 -5.41 0.94
CA GLN A 1 11.01 -5.68 -0.49
C GLN A 1 9.66 -5.78 -1.20
N ILE A 2 9.38 -4.97 -2.24
CA ILE A 2 8.08 -4.96 -2.95
C ILE A 2 8.24 -5.50 -4.39
N ALA A 3 9.29 -5.07 -5.09
CA ALA A 3 9.59 -5.54 -6.45
C ALA A 3 9.77 -7.07 -6.53
N GLY A 4 10.51 -7.66 -5.57
CA GLY A 4 10.72 -9.10 -5.50
C GLY A 4 9.43 -9.89 -5.31
N ALA A 5 8.57 -9.45 -4.38
CA ALA A 5 7.29 -10.10 -4.12
C ALA A 5 6.34 -10.04 -5.33
N ILE A 6 6.35 -8.93 -6.08
CA ILE A 6 5.55 -8.81 -7.32
C ILE A 6 6.06 -9.77 -8.39
N LYS A 7 7.38 -9.86 -8.58
CA LYS A 7 7.99 -10.77 -9.55
C LYS A 7 7.75 -12.24 -9.20
N GLU A 8 7.77 -12.58 -7.92
CA GLU A 8 7.55 -13.96 -7.46
C GLU A 8 6.09 -14.39 -7.59
N ILE A 9 5.16 -13.55 -7.15
CA ILE A 9 3.73 -13.89 -7.09
C ILE A 9 3.07 -13.74 -8.48
N TYR A 10 3.39 -12.67 -9.20
CA TYR A 10 2.70 -12.32 -10.44
C TYR A 10 3.56 -12.49 -11.69
N LYS A 11 4.87 -12.79 -11.56
CA LYS A 11 5.81 -12.92 -12.69
C LYS A 11 5.89 -11.69 -13.59
N VAL A 12 5.40 -10.54 -13.10
CA VAL A 12 5.44 -9.25 -13.79
C VAL A 12 6.63 -8.44 -13.27
N GLU A 13 7.35 -7.79 -14.16
CA GLU A 13 8.44 -6.88 -13.80
C GLU A 13 7.92 -5.44 -13.70
N PRO A 14 7.86 -4.86 -12.49
CA PRO A 14 7.42 -3.48 -12.33
C PRO A 14 8.49 -2.50 -12.83
N CYS A 15 8.10 -1.56 -13.68
CA CYS A 15 8.96 -0.52 -14.24
C CYS A 15 9.36 0.51 -13.16
N LYS A 16 8.43 0.86 -12.27
CA LYS A 16 8.66 1.85 -11.20
C LYS A 16 7.76 1.58 -9.99
N ILE A 17 8.30 1.77 -8.79
CA ILE A 17 7.55 1.66 -7.54
C ILE A 17 7.77 2.93 -6.72
N ARG A 18 6.68 3.59 -6.31
CA ARG A 18 6.70 4.73 -5.39
C ARG A 18 6.00 4.36 -4.09
N ILE A 19 6.74 4.38 -2.99
CA ILE A 19 6.23 4.02 -1.67
C ILE A 19 5.75 5.28 -0.95
N VAL A 20 4.54 5.23 -0.39
CA VAL A 20 3.94 6.29 0.40
C VAL A 20 3.67 5.81 1.81
N ASN A 21 4.20 6.54 2.79
CA ASN A 21 3.89 6.33 4.20
C ASN A 21 2.59 7.07 4.54
N LEU A 22 1.54 6.33 4.90
CA LEU A 22 0.29 6.92 5.36
C LEU A 22 0.29 7.01 6.89
N PRO A 23 0.14 8.23 7.45
CA PRO A 23 0.13 8.41 8.89
C PRO A 23 -1.10 7.74 9.53
N ALA A 24 -0.92 7.34 10.79
CA ALA A 24 -1.98 6.78 11.61
C ALA A 24 -3.13 7.79 11.82
N LYS A 25 -4.37 7.37 11.54
CA LYS A 25 -5.54 8.21 11.80
C LYS A 25 -5.90 8.18 13.28
N ARG A 26 -5.96 9.36 13.91
CA ARG A 26 -6.50 9.56 15.26
C ARG A 26 -8.02 9.48 15.25
N LYS A 27 -8.61 8.81 16.24
CA LYS A 27 -10.06 8.67 16.41
C LYS A 27 -10.42 8.73 17.90
N ALA A 28 -11.52 9.38 18.24
CA ALA A 28 -12.06 9.34 19.60
C ALA A 28 -12.42 7.90 20.00
N MET A 29 -12.06 7.52 21.22
CA MET A 29 -12.37 6.20 21.76
C MET A 29 -13.85 6.12 22.16
N ARG A 30 -14.52 5.01 21.83
CA ARG A 30 -15.98 4.88 22.03
C ARG A 30 -16.37 4.73 23.50
N THR A 31 -15.57 3.99 24.27
CA THR A 31 -15.93 3.57 25.64
C THR A 31 -15.18 4.32 26.74
N LYS A 32 -14.05 4.97 26.41
CA LYS A 32 -13.22 5.70 27.38
C LYS A 32 -12.98 7.12 26.91
N ARG A 33 -12.72 8.05 27.84
CA ARG A 33 -12.22 9.39 27.52
C ARG A 33 -10.80 9.26 26.95
N GLY A 34 -10.59 9.74 25.72
CA GLY A 34 -9.27 9.76 25.08
C GLY A 34 -9.32 9.63 23.55
N ILE A 35 -8.13 9.75 22.94
CA ILE A 35 -7.92 9.61 21.49
C ILE A 35 -7.11 8.33 21.25
N GLY A 36 -7.69 7.39 20.51
CA GLY A 36 -6.98 6.22 19.99
C GLY A 36 -6.41 6.47 18.59
N THR A 37 -5.47 5.64 18.17
CA THR A 37 -4.88 5.68 16.82
C THR A 37 -5.16 4.40 16.06
N ARG A 38 -5.52 4.51 14.77
CA ARG A 38 -5.47 3.38 13.85
C ARG A 38 -4.03 3.11 13.44
N ALA A 39 -3.69 1.86 13.13
CA ALA A 39 -2.37 1.51 12.63
C ALA A 39 -2.00 2.34 11.39
N ALA A 40 -0.79 2.89 11.37
CA ALA A 40 -0.20 3.50 10.20
C ALA A 40 -0.03 2.43 9.11
N ARG A 41 -0.16 2.83 7.84
CA ARG A 41 -0.07 1.91 6.71
C ARG A 41 0.95 2.43 5.71
N ARG A 42 1.52 1.52 4.94
CA ARG A 42 2.31 1.87 3.76
C ARG A 42 1.50 1.48 2.53
N LYS A 43 1.46 2.35 1.53
CA LYS A 43 0.93 2.04 0.21
C LYS A 43 2.05 2.19 -0.82
N ALA A 44 1.90 1.53 -1.94
CA ALA A 44 2.81 1.70 -3.06
C ALA A 44 2.01 1.93 -4.34
N TYR A 45 2.46 2.89 -5.14
CA TYR A 45 2.06 3.02 -6.54
C TYR A 45 3.05 2.22 -7.38
N VAL A 46 2.54 1.29 -8.17
CA VAL A 46 3.33 0.41 -9.03
C VAL A 46 2.99 0.74 -10.47
N TYR A 47 4.02 0.97 -11.28
CA TYR A 47 3.91 1.19 -12.71
C TYR A 47 4.46 -0.03 -13.42
N LEU A 48 3.70 -0.57 -14.36
CA LEU A 48 4.08 -1.71 -15.18
C LEU A 48 4.62 -1.26 -16.53
N ASN A 49 5.21 -2.20 -17.27
CA ASN A 49 5.67 -1.97 -18.63
C ASN A 49 4.48 -1.87 -19.59
N ALA A 50 4.72 -1.25 -20.76
CA ALA A 50 3.73 -1.17 -21.81
C ALA A 50 3.42 -2.58 -22.34
N GLY A 51 2.16 -3.00 -22.24
CA GLY A 51 1.69 -4.34 -22.59
C GLY A 51 1.14 -5.14 -21.41
N ASP A 52 1.56 -4.81 -20.19
CA ASP A 52 1.01 -5.40 -18.98
C ASP A 52 -0.26 -4.66 -18.56
N THR A 53 -1.29 -5.40 -18.15
CA THR A 53 -2.57 -4.83 -17.75
C THR A 53 -2.88 -5.09 -16.28
N ILE A 54 -3.42 -4.07 -15.61
CA ILE A 54 -3.96 -4.17 -14.25
C ILE A 54 -5.45 -3.93 -14.34
N GLN A 55 -6.25 -4.92 -13.92
CA GLN A 55 -7.69 -4.74 -13.74
C GLN A 55 -7.98 -4.43 -12.27
N PHE A 56 -8.78 -3.39 -12.04
CA PHE A 56 -9.34 -3.09 -10.72
C PHE A 56 -10.82 -3.50 -10.75
N ALA A 57 -11.21 -4.36 -9.81
CA ALA A 57 -12.61 -4.71 -9.56
C ALA A 57 -13.27 -3.67 -8.65
#